data_AF-A0A7C1H5A1-F1
#
_entry.id   AF-A0A7C1H5A1-F1
#
_cell.length_a   1.000
_cell.length_b   1.000
_cell.length_c   1.000
_cell.angle_alpha   90.00
_cell.angle_beta   90.00
_cell.angle_gamma   90.00
#
_symmetry.space_group_name_H-M   'P 1'
#
loop_
_entity.id
_entity.type
_entity.pdbx_description
1 polymer ?
#
loop_
_entity_poly.entity_id
_entity_poly.type
_entity_poly.pdbx_seq_one_letter_code
_entity_poly.pdbx_strand_id
1 'polypeptide(L)' 'MKNEVPMYRVLFKRITQMIKEQELSPGDRLPTERELMDEFGVSRATVVRAMTELENSNVVKRIQGKGT' A
#
# COMPACT_ATOMS: atom_id res chain seq x y z
N MET A 1 -14.69 20.82 12.61
CA MET A 1 -14.41 19.38 12.77
C MET A 1 -13.48 18.95 11.65
N LYS A 2 -12.22 18.62 11.94
CA LYS A 2 -11.27 18.16 10.92
C LYS A 2 -11.68 16.75 10.49
N ASN A 3 -12.34 16.64 9.34
CA ASN A 3 -12.49 15.37 8.62
C ASN A 3 -11.14 15.02 8.00
N GLU A 4 -10.15 14.67 8.82
CA GLU A 4 -8.88 14.15 8.31
C GLU A 4 -9.11 12.69 7.87
N VAL A 5 -9.02 12.46 6.57
CA VAL A 5 -9.07 11.12 6.00
C VAL A 5 -7.93 10.31 6.61
N PRO A 6 -8.19 9.13 7.20
CA PRO A 6 -7.13 8.31 7.77
C PRO A 6 -6.03 8.00 6.74
N MET A 7 -4.76 8.14 7.13
CA MET A 7 -3.63 7.96 6.22
C MET A 7 -3.59 6.60 5.51
N TYR A 8 -4.08 5.54 6.16
CA TYR A 8 -4.17 4.22 5.51
C TYR A 8 -5.12 4.24 4.30
N ARG A 9 -6.19 5.06 4.33
CA ARG A 9 -7.12 5.21 3.19
C ARG A 9 -6.50 6.02 2.07
N VAL A 10 -5.68 7.02 2.41
CA VAL A 10 -4.91 7.80 1.42
C VAL A 10 -3.93 6.86 0.71
N LEU A 11 -3.18 6.08 1.46
CA LEU A 11 -2.22 5.10 0.94
C LEU A 11 -2.91 4.03 0.08
N PHE A 12 -4.03 3.47 0.54
CA PHE A 12 -4.86 2.53 -0.23
C PHE A 12 -5.27 3.12 -1.58
N LYS A 13 -5.81 4.35 -1.58
CA LYS A 13 -6.24 5.02 -2.81
C LYS A 13 -5.08 5.25 -3.77
N ARG A 14 -3.91 5.68 -3.25
CA ARG A 14 -2.74 5.94 -4.10
C ARG A 14 -2.24 4.66 -4.76
N ILE A 15 -2.08 3.58 -3.99
CA ILE A 15 -1.61 2.29 -4.54
C ILE A 15 -2.61 1.75 -5.57
N THR A 16 -3.91 1.84 -5.27
CA THR A 16 -4.97 1.44 -6.23
C THR A 16 -4.90 2.26 -7.52
N GLN A 17 -4.59 3.55 -7.42
CA GLN A 17 -4.47 4.45 -8.57
C GLN A 17 -3.25 4.10 -9.43
N MET A 18 -2.09 3.84 -8.83
CA MET A 18 -0.89 3.41 -9.58
C MET A 18 -1.12 2.12 -10.36
N ILE A 19 -1.85 1.16 -9.76
CA ILE A 19 -2.24 -0.07 -10.44
C ILE A 19 -3.19 0.21 -11.62
N LYS A 20 -4.16 1.11 -11.44
CA LYS A 20 -5.10 1.51 -12.51
C LYS A 20 -4.41 2.26 -13.64
N GLU A 21 -3.39 3.05 -13.33
CA GLU A 21 -2.57 3.79 -14.29
C GLU A 21 -1.59 2.88 -15.05
N GLN A 22 -1.63 1.56 -14.80
CA GLN A 22 -0.73 0.55 -15.38
C GLN A 22 0.75 0.80 -15.06
N GLU A 23 1.06 1.59 -14.02
CA GLU A 23 2.42 1.71 -13.49
C GLU A 23 2.89 0.40 -12.84
N LEU A 24 1.96 -0.52 -12.56
CA LEU A 24 2.20 -1.84 -11.98
C LEU A 24 1.41 -2.89 -12.76
N SER A 25 2.12 -3.88 -13.31
CA SER A 25 1.53 -5.05 -13.95
C SER A 25 1.23 -6.16 -12.93
N PRO A 26 0.28 -7.07 -13.19
CA PRO A 26 0.06 -8.24 -12.36
C PRO A 26 1.35 -9.07 -12.23
N GLY A 27 1.84 -9.23 -11.00
CA GLY A 27 3.09 -9.93 -10.70
C GLY A 27 4.30 -9.02 -10.47
N ASP A 28 4.18 -7.72 -10.76
CA ASP A 28 5.19 -6.74 -10.39
C ASP A 28 5.29 -6.63 -8.87
N ARG A 29 6.52 -6.40 -8.41
CA ARG A 29 6.81 -6.26 -7.00
C ARG A 29 6.34 -4.87 -6.55
N LEU A 30 5.43 -4.83 -5.59
CA LEU A 30 5.11 -3.59 -4.88
C LEU A 30 6.31 -3.11 -4.06
N PRO A 31 6.42 -1.79 -3.84
CA PRO A 31 7.37 -1.26 -2.88
C PRO A 31 7.21 -1.98 -1.53
N THR A 32 8.34 -2.21 -0.87
CA THR A 32 8.40 -2.81 0.46
C THR A 32 7.72 -1.92 1.49
N GLU A 33 7.35 -2.48 2.65
CA GLU A 33 6.76 -1.70 3.74
C GLU A 33 7.63 -0.49 4.11
N ARG A 34 8.96 -0.65 4.07
CA ARG A 34 9.91 0.41 4.36
C ARG A 34 9.91 1.51 3.31
N GLU A 35 9.94 1.15 2.03
CA GLU A 35 9.86 2.12 0.93
C GLU A 35 8.55 2.92 1.00
N LEU A 36 7.42 2.26 1.29
CA LEU A 36 6.13 2.94 1.49
C LEU A 36 6.12 3.84 2.73
N MET A 37 6.83 3.47 3.80
CA MET A 37 6.98 4.36 4.95
C MET A 37 7.78 5.61 4.58
N ASP A 38 8.90 5.43 3.89
CA ASP A 38 9.83 6.50 3.52
C ASP A 38 9.19 7.45 2.48
N GLU A 39 8.48 6.91 1.49
CA GLU A 39 7.81 7.67 0.43
C GLU A 39 6.62 8.50 0.96
N PHE A 40 5.82 7.92 1.85
CA PHE A 40 4.58 8.57 2.34
C PHE A 40 4.73 9.23 3.71
N GLY A 41 5.88 9.08 4.37
CA GLY A 41 6.12 9.64 5.70
C GLY A 41 5.18 9.09 6.78
N VAL A 42 4.75 7.84 6.66
CA VAL A 42 3.75 7.22 7.54
C VAL A 42 4.35 6.13 8.44
N SER A 43 3.66 5.84 9.54
CA SER A 43 4.07 4.75 10.43
C SER A 43 3.94 3.38 9.76
N ARG A 44 4.75 2.42 10.23
CA ARG A 44 4.64 1.01 9.80
C ARG A 44 3.23 0.45 9.98
N ALA A 45 2.56 0.77 11.09
CA ALA A 45 1.20 0.32 11.37
C ALA A 45 0.20 0.82 10.31
N THR A 46 0.40 2.04 9.81
CA THR A 46 -0.41 2.63 8.72
C THR A 46 -0.20 1.88 7.41
N VAL A 47 1.06 1.59 7.05
CA VAL A 47 1.40 0.82 5.84
C VAL A 47 0.82 -0.58 5.90
N VAL A 48 1.06 -1.31 7.00
CA VAL A 48 0.55 -2.67 7.19
C VAL A 48 -0.97 -2.69 7.05
N ARG A 49 -1.68 -1.74 7.67
CA ARG A 49 -3.13 -1.63 7.52
C ARG A 49 -3.56 -1.42 6.07
N ALA A 50 -2.93 -0.50 5.35
CA ALA A 50 -3.27 -0.26 3.95
C ALA A 50 -3.03 -1.50 3.07
N MET A 51 -1.91 -2.18 3.28
CA MET A 51 -1.56 -3.42 2.57
C MET A 51 -2.56 -4.54 2.86
N THR A 52 -3.00 -4.70 4.11
CA THR A 52 -4.04 -5.67 4.48
C THR A 52 -5.37 -5.35 3.79
N GLU A 53 -5.78 -4.09 3.73
CA GLU A 53 -7.02 -3.69 3.04
C GLU A 53 -6.94 -3.94 1.52
N LEU A 54 -5.77 -3.68 0.91
CA LEU A 54 -5.52 -3.98 -0.50
C LEU A 54 -5.57 -5.48 -0.79
N GLU A 55 -5.00 -6.29 0.11
CA GLU A 55 -5.03 -7.76 0.02
C GLU A 55 -6.45 -8.30 0.18
N ASN A 56 -7.20 -7.81 1.17
CA ASN A 56 -8.62 -8.14 1.36
C ASN A 56 -9.48 -7.74 0.15
N SER A 57 -9.07 -6.69 -0.58
CA SER A 57 -9.75 -6.23 -1.79
C SER A 57 -9.31 -7.01 -3.05
N ASN A 58 -8.47 -8.04 -2.94
CA ASN A 58 -7.86 -8.79 -4.04
C ASN A 58 -7.08 -7.91 -5.03
N VAL A 59 -6.64 -6.72 -4.61
CA VAL A 59 -5.87 -5.78 -5.44
C VAL A 59 -4.39 -6.16 -5.45
N VAL A 60 -3.89 -6.70 -4.33
CA VAL A 60 -2.50 -7.12 -4.16
C VAL A 60 -2.46 -8.49 -3.49
N LYS A 61 -1.37 -9.23 -3.69
CA LYS A 61 -1.12 -10.48 -2.96
C LYS A 61 0.16 -10.35 -2.17
N ARG A 62 0.12 -10.60 -0.85
CA ARG A 62 1.32 -10.58 -0.04
C ARG A 62 2.08 -11.89 -0.22
N ILE A 63 3.24 -11.84 -0.86
CA ILE A 63 4.18 -12.96 -0.88
C ILE A 63 5.13 -12.78 0.31
N GLN A 64 4.77 -13.39 1.44
CA GLN A 64 5.63 -13.45 2.61
C GLN A 64 6.81 -14.38 2.31
N GLY A 65 8.05 -13.89 2.36
CA GLY A 65 9.24 -14.74 2.17
C GLY A 65 10.44 -14.17 1.42
N LYS A 66 10.50 -12.87 1.10
CA LYS A 66 11.71 -12.23 0.54
C LYS A 66 12.27 -11.14 1.44
N GLY A 67 12.42 -11.47 2.71
CA GLY A 67 12.99 -10.60 3.75
C GLY A 67 14.29 -11.15 4.31
N THR A 68 15.29 -11.34 3.45
CA THR A 68 16.62 -10.70 3.58
C THR A 68 17.14 -10.48 2.17
#